data_AF-A0AAU3SQM5-F1
#
_entry.id   AF-A0AAU3SQM5-F1
#
_cell.length_a   1.000
_cell.length_b   1.000
_cell.length_c   1.000
_cell.angle_alpha   90.00
_cell.angle_beta   90.00
_cell.angle_gamma   90.00
#
_symmetry.space_group_name_H-M   'P 1'
#
loop_
_entity.id
_entity.type
_entity.pdbx_description
1 polymer ?
#
loop_
_entity_poly.entity_id
_entity_poly.type
_entity_poly.pdbx_seq_one_letter_code
_entity_poly.pdbx_strand_id
1 'polypeptide(L)'
;MSESRDRRARLRPKVRERRPRAIPDRLWDELFAQMRCDRDRALPACYVSSGARASELLGVRLEDVDRSAGRLWAITKGAGQQGC
;
A
#
# COMPACT_ATOMS: atom_id res chain seq x y z
N MET A 1 -31.29 -44.82 6.83
CA MET A 1 -30.15 -43.87 6.87
C MET A 1 -30.12 -43.15 5.53
N SER A 2 -30.85 -42.04 5.43
CA SER A 2 -30.37 -40.66 5.58
C SER A 2 -29.66 -40.16 4.33
N GLU A 3 -30.41 -39.46 3.47
CA GLU A 3 -29.83 -38.42 2.62
C GLU A 3 -30.81 -37.24 2.55
N SER A 4 -30.85 -36.49 3.66
CA SER A 4 -31.46 -35.16 3.67
C SER A 4 -30.55 -34.24 2.87
N ARG A 5 -30.77 -34.22 1.56
CA ARG A 5 -30.13 -33.30 0.61
C ARG A 5 -30.44 -31.88 1.07
N ASP A 6 -29.47 -31.26 1.74
CA ASP A 6 -29.57 -29.94 2.36
C ASP A 6 -30.01 -28.88 1.34
N ARG A 7 -31.33 -28.64 1.28
CA ARG A 7 -31.92 -27.61 0.44
C ARG A 7 -31.66 -26.28 1.13
N ARG A 8 -30.56 -25.63 0.73
CA ARG A 8 -30.16 -24.26 1.09
C ARG A 8 -31.39 -23.38 1.42
N ALA A 9 -31.52 -22.99 2.69
CA ALA A 9 -32.65 -22.21 3.20
C ALA A 9 -32.85 -20.90 2.39
N ARG A 10 -34.10 -20.61 1.99
CA ARG A 10 -34.52 -19.50 1.09
C ARG A 10 -34.07 -18.10 1.53
N LEU A 11 -33.65 -17.92 2.78
CA LEU A 11 -33.31 -16.62 3.36
C LEU A 11 -31.81 -16.43 3.63
N ARG A 12 -30.93 -17.37 3.25
CA ARG A 12 -29.49 -17.22 3.52
C ARG A 12 -28.89 -16.17 2.56
N PRO A 13 -28.47 -14.98 3.05
CA PRO A 13 -27.92 -13.96 2.17
C PRO A 13 -26.64 -14.48 1.51
N LYS A 14 -26.48 -14.24 0.22
CA LYS A 14 -25.22 -14.54 -0.48
C LYS A 14 -24.15 -13.62 0.10
N VAL A 15 -23.28 -14.17 0.95
CA VAL A 15 -22.10 -13.48 1.43
C VAL A 15 -21.26 -13.14 0.19
N ARG A 16 -21.12 -11.84 -0.10
CA ARG A 16 -20.22 -11.39 -1.16
C ARG A 16 -18.80 -11.71 -0.71
N GLU A 17 -18.03 -12.38 -1.55
CA GLU A 17 -16.59 -12.46 -1.36
C GLU A 17 -16.04 -11.04 -1.31
N ARG A 18 -15.60 -10.64 -0.11
CA ARG A 18 -14.96 -9.34 0.08
C ARG A 18 -13.53 -9.47 -0.42
N ARG A 19 -13.18 -8.61 -1.37
CA ARG A 19 -11.79 -8.41 -1.75
C ARG A 19 -10.98 -8.01 -0.50
N PRO A 20 -9.72 -8.45 -0.39
CA PRO A 20 -8.84 -8.01 0.67
C PRO A 20 -8.78 -6.48 0.72
N ARG A 21 -8.83 -5.91 1.93
CA ARG A 21 -8.70 -4.46 2.14
C ARG A 21 -7.24 -4.00 2.11
N ALA A 22 -6.31 -4.92 2.28
CA ALA A 22 -4.87 -4.70 2.26
C ALA A 22 -4.20 -5.80 1.43
N ILE A 23 -3.00 -5.49 0.92
CA ILE A 23 -2.15 -6.45 0.24
C ILE A 23 -1.62 -7.44 1.29
N PRO A 24 -1.79 -8.76 1.13
CA PRO A 24 -1.15 -9.76 1.98
C PRO A 24 0.38 -9.74 1.85
N ASP A 25 1.10 -10.02 2.94
CA ASP A 25 2.57 -9.97 3.01
C ASP A 25 3.24 -10.76 1.88
N ARG A 26 2.73 -11.95 1.55
CA ARG A 26 3.27 -12.74 0.43
C ARG A 26 3.23 -11.98 -0.91
N LEU A 27 2.12 -11.30 -1.21
CA LEU A 27 1.99 -10.54 -2.45
C LEU A 27 2.85 -9.26 -2.42
N TRP A 28 3.09 -8.72 -1.23
CA TRP A 28 4.04 -7.64 -1.03
C TRP A 28 5.46 -8.09 -1.34
N ASP A 29 5.88 -9.25 -0.84
CA ASP A 29 7.21 -9.83 -1.12
C ASP A 29 7.38 -10.13 -2.62
N GLU A 30 6.36 -10.72 -3.25
CA GLU A 30 6.35 -10.97 -4.70
C GLU A 30 6.47 -9.67 -5.49
N LEU A 31 5.75 -8.61 -5.11
CA LEU A 31 5.86 -7.28 -5.71
C LEU A 31 7.28 -6.70 -5.53
N PHE A 32 7.84 -6.79 -4.33
CA PHE A 32 9.18 -6.28 -4.02
C PHE A 32 10.28 -6.97 -4.83
N ALA A 33 10.16 -8.28 -5.00
CA ALA A 33 11.10 -9.07 -5.77
C ALA A 33 11.13 -8.69 -7.26
N GLN A 34 10.02 -8.20 -7.84
CA GLN A 34 9.94 -7.82 -9.25
C GLN A 34 10.54 -6.44 -9.57
N MET A 35 10.79 -5.59 -8.56
CA MET A 35 11.33 -4.25 -8.77
C MET A 35 12.82 -4.29 -9.11
N ARG A 36 13.21 -3.58 -10.18
CA ARG A 36 14.56 -3.68 -10.77
C ARG A 36 15.53 -2.60 -10.30
N CYS A 37 15.04 -1.50 -9.74
CA CYS A 37 15.90 -0.41 -9.27
C CYS A 37 15.55 0.03 -7.85
N ASP A 38 16.51 0.64 -7.16
CA ASP A 38 16.36 1.05 -5.77
C ASP A 38 15.33 2.17 -5.60
N ARG A 39 15.14 3.02 -6.61
CA ARG A 39 14.07 4.03 -6.62
C ARG A 39 12.71 3.37 -6.52
N ASP A 40 12.46 2.36 -7.35
CA ASP A 40 11.16 1.70 -7.39
C ASP A 40 10.91 0.92 -6.10
N ARG A 41 11.95 0.34 -5.46
CA ARG A 41 11.84 -0.29 -4.14
C ARG A 41 11.62 0.72 -3.01
N ALA A 42 12.27 1.87 -3.08
CA ALA A 42 12.19 2.90 -2.05
C ALA A 42 10.79 3.51 -1.98
N LEU A 43 10.15 3.81 -3.12
CA LEU A 43 8.81 4.42 -3.15
C LEU A 43 7.75 3.69 -2.28
N PRO A 44 7.45 2.39 -2.49
CA PRO A 44 6.49 1.66 -1.67
C PRO A 44 6.99 1.40 -0.24
N ALA A 45 8.30 1.20 -0.03
CA ALA A 45 8.86 1.04 1.32
C ALA A 45 8.65 2.30 2.17
N CYS A 46 8.88 3.47 1.58
CA CYS A 46 8.65 4.77 2.18
C CYS A 46 7.15 5.03 2.40
N TYR A 47 6.29 4.64 1.45
CA TYR A 47 4.84 4.75 1.59
C TYR A 47 4.32 3.98 2.82
N VAL A 48 4.71 2.71 2.96
CA VAL A 48 4.24 1.86 4.07
C VAL A 48 4.85 2.27 5.41
N SER A 49 6.10 2.75 5.42
CA SER A 49 6.80 3.10 6.67
C SER A 49 6.45 4.49 7.20
N SER A 50 6.15 5.45 6.33
CA SER A 50 5.89 6.86 6.72
C SER A 50 4.43 7.29 6.60
N GLY A 51 3.63 6.59 5.78
CA GLY A 51 2.26 6.99 5.47
C GLY A 51 2.13 8.24 4.58
N ALA A 52 3.25 8.75 4.01
CA ALA A 52 3.23 9.84 3.05
C ALA A 52 2.34 9.51 1.85
N ARG A 53 1.63 10.49 1.30
CA ARG A 53 0.80 10.25 0.11
C ARG A 53 1.68 9.99 -1.11
N ALA A 54 1.18 9.18 -2.04
CA ALA A 54 1.87 8.94 -3.31
C ALA A 54 2.25 10.24 -4.03
N SER A 55 1.36 11.25 -4.03
CA SER A 55 1.63 12.55 -4.63
C SER A 55 2.78 13.31 -3.96
N GLU A 56 2.98 13.11 -2.66
CA GLU A 56 4.04 13.75 -1.89
C GLU A 56 5.37 13.04 -2.20
N LEU A 57 5.38 11.70 -2.21
CA LEU A 57 6.56 10.89 -2.56
C LEU A 57 7.04 11.09 -4.01
N LEU A 58 6.12 11.28 -4.95
CA LEU A 58 6.45 11.56 -6.35
C LEU A 58 7.03 12.97 -6.57
N GLY A 59 6.88 13.88 -5.58
CA GLY A 59 7.45 15.22 -5.60
C GLY A 59 8.83 15.35 -4.93
N VAL A 60 9.31 14.29 -4.28
CA VAL A 60 10.59 14.27 -3.55
C VAL A 60 11.76 14.39 -4.53
N ARG A 61 12.68 15.31 -4.25
CA ARG A 61 13.92 15.51 -5.02
C ARG A 61 15.10 14.82 -4.33
N LEU A 62 16.22 14.68 -5.04
CA LEU A 62 17.45 14.10 -4.49
C LEU A 62 17.98 14.90 -3.29
N GLU A 63 17.78 16.21 -3.26
CA GLU A 63 18.11 17.10 -2.13
C GLU A 63 17.27 16.82 -0.87
N ASP A 64 16.10 16.19 -1.03
CA ASP A 64 15.18 15.85 0.05
C ASP A 64 15.43 14.45 0.64
N VAL A 65 16.52 13.77 0.25
CA VAL A 65 16.82 12.40 0.68
C VAL A 65 18.17 12.31 1.37
N ASP A 66 18.14 11.99 2.67
CA ASP A 66 19.32 11.57 3.42
C ASP A 66 19.44 10.05 3.40
N ARG A 67 20.21 9.56 2.42
CA ARG A 67 20.49 8.13 2.24
C ARG A 67 21.29 7.52 3.39
N SER A 68 22.10 8.32 4.07
CA SER A 68 22.97 7.85 5.16
C SER A 68 22.17 7.52 6.41
N ALA A 69 21.07 8.24 6.63
CA ALA A 69 20.16 8.01 7.75
C ALA A 69 18.85 7.31 7.38
N GLY A 70 18.66 6.95 6.10
CA GLY A 70 17.42 6.35 5.62
C GLY A 70 16.21 7.29 5.75
N ARG A 71 16.43 8.60 5.65
CA ARG A 71 15.40 9.63 5.84
C ARG A 71 15.06 10.29 4.51
N LEU A 72 13.79 10.68 4.37
CA LEU A 72 13.31 11.53 3.30
C LEU A 72 12.40 12.61 3.87
N TRP A 73 12.44 13.79 3.27
CA TRP A 73 11.50 14.87 3.56
C TRP A 73 10.46 14.94 2.44
N ALA A 74 9.19 15.07 2.84
CA ALA A 74 8.09 15.25 1.90
C ALA A 74 7.34 16.53 2.26
N ILE A 75 7.08 17.36 1.24
CA ILE A 75 6.25 18.55 1.44
C ILE A 75 4.79 18.10 1.47
N THR A 76 4.19 18.12 2.66
CA THR A 76 2.79 17.72 2.87
C THR A 76 1.87 18.92 2.77
N LYS A 77 0.58 18.68 2.52
CA LYS A 77 -0.42 19.75 2.68
C LYS A 77 -0.45 20.24 4.13
N GLY A 78 -0.10 21.51 4.33
CA GLY A 78 -0.05 22.15 5.65
C GLY A 78 1.37 22.47 6.13
N ALA A 79 2.40 21.85 5.54
CA ALA A 79 3.75 22.39 5.58
C ALA A 79 3.72 23.67 4.75
N GLY A 80 3.87 24.84 5.39
CA GLY A 80 3.68 26.15 4.76
C GLY A 80 4.24 26.21 3.34
N GLN A 81 3.39 26.66 2.41
CA GLN A 81 3.79 27.06 1.07
C GLN A 81 4.87 28.13 1.24
N GLN A 82 6.14 27.75 1.10
CA GLN A 82 7.23 28.72 1.05
C GLN A 82 7.23 29.28 -0.37
N GLY A 83 6.45 30.35 -0.56
CA GLY A 83 6.61 31.37 -1.60
C GLY A 83 6.59 30.91 -3.07
N CYS A 84 5.59 31.41 -3.81
CA CYS A 84 5.92 32.06 -5.07
C CYS A 84 6.54 33.42 -4.74
#